data_AF-A0A183GAY6-F1
#
_entry.id   AF-A0A183GAY6-F1
#
_cell.length_a   1.000
_cell.length_b   1.000
_cell.length_c   1.000
_cell.angle_alpha   90.00
_cell.angle_beta   90.00
_cell.angle_gamma   90.00
#
_symmetry.space_group_name_H-M   'P 1'
#
loop_
_entity.id
_entity.type
_entity.pdbx_description
1 polymer ?
#
loop_
_entity_poly.entity_id
_entity_poly.type
_entity_poly.pdbx_seq_one_letter_code
_entity_poly.pdbx_strand_id
1 'polypeptide(L)'
;MDKRVIRGIYLYEFKLGTTAKEADEKINAAFGQGCSTIRTAYRWYQKFRNGDESLEEHEGRGRHSDVDEDKLRMEMRAWKNMKVVGGIVMLMRTS
;
A
#
# COMPACT_ATOMS: atom_id res chain seq x y z
N MET A 1 0.83 1.05 11.78
CA MET A 1 0.51 1.70 10.50
C MET A 1 -1.00 1.78 10.33
N ASP A 2 -1.54 2.90 9.85
CA ASP A 2 -2.98 3.01 9.61
C ASP A 2 -3.37 2.07 8.45
N LYS A 3 -4.48 1.34 8.62
CA LYS A 3 -5.01 0.44 7.61
C LYS A 3 -5.30 1.18 6.30
N ARG A 4 -5.82 2.42 6.35
CA ARG A 4 -6.11 3.20 5.14
C ARG A 4 -4.84 3.58 4.38
N VAL A 5 -3.73 3.81 5.07
CA VAL A 5 -2.48 4.12 4.39
C VAL A 5 -1.92 2.89 3.67
N ILE A 6 -1.95 1.71 4.31
CA ILE A 6 -1.56 0.46 3.64
C ILE A 6 -2.40 0.23 2.38
N ARG A 7 -3.71 0.49 2.44
CA ARG A 7 -4.62 0.40 1.29
C ARG A 7 -4.28 1.43 0.20
N GLY A 8 -3.93 2.66 0.58
CA GLY A 8 -3.48 3.70 -0.34
C GLY A 8 -2.19 3.30 -1.08
N ILE A 9 -1.25 2.70 -0.37
CA ILE A 9 -0.02 2.16 -0.96
C ILE A 9 -0.33 1.04 -1.95
N TYR A 10 -1.26 0.14 -1.62
CA TYR A 10 -1.71 -0.89 -2.56
C TYR A 10 -2.33 -0.32 -3.83
N LEU A 11 -3.19 0.69 -3.71
CA LEU A 11 -3.79 1.35 -4.87
C LEU A 11 -2.72 2.00 -5.75
N TYR A 12 -1.73 2.63 -5.12
CA TYR A 12 -0.63 3.25 -5.85
C TYR A 12 0.24 2.22 -6.58
N GLU A 13 0.67 1.16 -5.91
CA GLU A 13 1.43 0.06 -6.51
C GLU A 13 0.64 -0.63 -7.64
N PHE A 14 -0.68 -0.81 -7.48
CA PHE A 14 -1.57 -1.32 -8.52
C PHE A 14 -1.59 -0.41 -9.76
N LYS A 15 -1.72 0.91 -9.58
CA LYS A 15 -1.67 1.89 -10.68
C LYS A 15 -0.31 1.95 -11.38
N LEU A 16 0.76 1.54 -10.69
CA LEU A 16 2.09 1.36 -11.28
C LEU A 16 2.26 0.01 -12.01
N GLY A 17 1.26 -0.88 -11.96
CA GLY A 17 1.30 -2.18 -12.62
C GLY A 17 2.11 -3.24 -11.87
N THR A 18 2.50 -3.00 -10.62
CA THR A 18 3.23 -4.01 -9.82
C THR A 18 2.26 -5.07 -9.30
N THR A 19 2.75 -6.27 -9.01
CA THR A 19 1.91 -7.37 -8.52
C THR A 19 1.57 -7.22 -7.03
N ALA A 20 0.47 -7.86 -6.59
CA ALA A 20 0.05 -7.86 -5.18
C ALA A 20 1.15 -8.40 -4.25
N LYS A 21 1.88 -9.43 -4.69
CA LYS A 21 2.98 -10.03 -3.93
C LYS A 21 4.12 -9.03 -3.74
N GLU A 22 4.56 -8.37 -4.81
CA GLU A 22 5.63 -7.36 -4.72
C GLU A 22 5.23 -6.19 -3.84
N ALA A 23 3.96 -5.75 -3.90
CA ALA A 23 3.45 -4.69 -3.03
C ALA A 23 3.48 -5.10 -1.54
N ASP A 24 3.05 -6.32 -1.21
CA ASP A 24 3.10 -6.86 0.16
C ASP A 24 4.54 -6.97 0.69
N GLU A 25 5.47 -7.46 -0.13
CA GLU A 25 6.89 -7.56 0.21
C GLU A 25 7.51 -6.18 0.47
N LYS A 26 7.21 -5.18 -0.38
CA LYS A 26 7.69 -3.80 -0.20
C LYS A 26 7.12 -3.17 1.07
N ILE A 27 5.84 -3.40 1.37
CA ILE A 27 5.19 -2.89 2.58
C ILE A 27 5.83 -3.52 3.82
N ASN A 28 5.99 -4.84 3.85
CA ASN A 28 6.62 -5.54 4.97
C ASN A 28 8.11 -5.17 5.12
N ALA A 29 8.82 -4.88 4.03
CA ALA A 29 10.19 -4.39 4.09
C ALA A 29 10.29 -2.95 4.65
N ALA A 30 9.34 -2.08 4.31
CA ALA A 30 9.34 -0.68 4.72
C ALA A 30 8.80 -0.46 6.15
N PHE A 31 7.77 -1.22 6.55
CA PHE A 31 7.03 -0.99 7.80
C PHE A 31 7.18 -2.14 8.81
N GLY A 32 7.95 -3.17 8.49
CA GLY A 32 8.19 -4.34 9.33
C GLY A 32 7.36 -5.57 8.92
N GLN A 33 7.91 -6.76 9.19
CA GLN A 33 7.22 -8.02 8.88
C GLN A 33 5.88 -8.13 9.62
N GLY A 34 4.86 -8.61 8.89
CA GLY A 34 3.52 -8.79 9.42
C GLY A 34 2.67 -7.51 9.43
N CYS A 35 3.20 -6.38 8.94
CA CYS A 35 2.41 -5.17 8.72
C CYS A 35 1.30 -5.40 7.69
N SER A 36 1.56 -6.26 6.72
CA SER A 36 0.58 -6.77 5.78
C SER A 36 0.74 -8.27 5.55
N THR A 37 -0.33 -8.90 5.03
CA THR A 37 -0.28 -10.27 4.54
C THR A 37 -0.58 -10.31 3.05
N ILE A 38 0.00 -11.29 2.36
CA ILE A 38 -0.27 -11.55 0.95
C ILE A 38 -1.76 -11.74 0.64
N ARG A 39 -2.54 -12.31 1.57
CA ARG A 39 -4.01 -12.45 1.43
C ARG A 39 -4.70 -11.09 1.39
N THR A 40 -4.25 -10.15 2.22
CA THR A 40 -4.74 -8.77 2.23
C THR A 40 -4.40 -8.09 0.91
N ALA A 41 -3.17 -8.25 0.41
CA ALA A 41 -2.74 -7.69 -0.87
C ALA A 41 -3.63 -8.16 -2.03
N TYR A 42 -3.85 -9.47 -2.14
CA TYR A 42 -4.69 -10.03 -3.20
C TYR A 42 -6.14 -9.52 -3.14
N ARG A 43 -6.72 -9.40 -1.94
CA ARG A 43 -8.09 -8.89 -1.77
C ARG A 43 -8.21 -7.45 -2.29
N TRP A 44 -7.25 -6.58 -1.98
CA TRP A 44 -7.23 -5.20 -2.48
C TRP A 44 -7.02 -5.13 -3.99
N TYR A 45 -6.08 -5.91 -4.51
CA TYR A 45 -5.83 -5.98 -5.95
C TYR A 45 -7.03 -6.47 -6.74
N GLN A 46 -7.75 -7.47 -6.23
CA GLN A 46 -8.98 -7.95 -6.85
C GLN A 46 -10.05 -6.86 -6.85
N LYS A 47 -10.19 -6.12 -5.76
CA LYS A 47 -11.11 -4.97 -5.67
C LYS A 47 -10.80 -3.90 -6.71
N PHE A 48 -9.53 -3.52 -6.86
CA PHE A 48 -9.09 -2.52 -7.84
C PHE A 48 -9.26 -3.01 -9.29
N ARG A 49 -9.01 -4.30 -9.56
CA ARG A 49 -9.28 -4.90 -10.88
C ARG A 49 -10.77 -4.85 -11.26
N ASN A 50 -11.66 -4.88 -10.27
CA ASN A 50 -13.10 -4.73 -10.47
C ASN A 50 -13.54 -3.26 -10.62
N GLY A 51 -12.60 -2.31 -10.62
CA GLY A 51 -12.86 -0.88 -10.80
C GLY A 51 -13.18 -0.11 -9.51
N ASP A 52 -13.16 -0.77 -8.34
CA ASP A 52 -13.44 -0.12 -7.07
C ASP A 52 -12.14 0.31 -6.38
N GLU A 53 -11.77 1.59 -6.57
CA GLU A 53 -10.57 2.20 -5.98
C GLU A 53 -10.79 2.77 -4.57
N SER A 54 -11.97 2.57 -3.95
CA SER A 54 -12.23 3.11 -2.62
C SER A 54 -11.32 2.44 -1.58
N LEU A 55 -10.69 3.24 -0.71
CA LEU A 55 -9.84 2.74 0.39
C LEU A 55 -10.64 2.30 1.62
N GLU A 56 -11.97 2.37 1.53
CA GLU A 56 -12.86 1.86 2.55
C GLU A 56 -13.02 0.36 2.45
N GLU A 57 -13.08 -0.28 3.60
CA GLU A 57 -13.62 -1.62 3.64
C GLU A 57 -15.13 -1.49 3.43
N HIS A 58 -15.74 -2.39 2.64
CA HIS A 58 -17.20 -2.45 2.57
C HIS A 58 -17.69 -2.84 3.96
N GLU A 59 -17.96 -1.84 4.80
CA GLU A 59 -18.39 -2.07 6.16
C GLU A 59 -19.82 -2.56 6.13
N GLY A 60 -20.01 -3.85 6.41
CA GLY A 60 -21.18 -4.24 7.18
C GLY A 60 -21.15 -3.46 8.49
N ARG A 61 -21.99 -2.43 8.61
CA ARG A 61 -22.32 -1.67 9.82
C ARG A 61 -21.12 -1.15 10.65
N GLY A 62 -20.66 0.04 10.31
CA GLY A 62 -20.40 1.10 11.29
C GLY A 62 -19.01 1.14 11.94
N ARG A 63 -18.05 1.78 11.28
CA ARG A 63 -17.06 2.72 11.83
C ARG A 63 -16.26 3.36 10.68
N HIS A 64 -16.78 4.46 10.14
CA HIS A 64 -15.94 5.40 9.41
C HIS A 64 -14.75 5.77 10.30
N SER A 65 -13.55 5.42 9.86
CA SER A 65 -12.33 5.88 10.50
C SER A 65 -12.11 7.29 9.97
N ASP A 66 -12.19 8.33 10.82
CA ASP A 66 -11.79 9.68 10.43
C ASP A 66 -10.26 9.70 10.26
N VAL A 67 -9.80 9.21 9.10
CA VAL A 67 -8.40 9.30 8.71
C VAL A 67 -8.23 10.61 7.99
N ASP A 68 -7.36 11.45 8.55
CA ASP A 68 -6.93 12.70 7.98
C ASP A 68 -6.33 12.48 6.57
N GLU A 69 -7.00 13.02 5.55
CA GLU A 69 -6.56 12.91 4.15
C GLU A 69 -5.17 13.55 3.95
N ASP A 70 -4.83 14.58 4.72
CA ASP A 70 -3.51 15.20 4.64
C ASP A 70 -2.43 14.26 5.17
N LYS A 71 -2.72 13.54 6.26
CA LYS A 71 -1.83 12.48 6.76
C LYS A 71 -1.63 11.38 5.72
N LEU A 72 -2.71 10.93 5.07
CA LEU A 72 -2.63 9.96 3.99
C LEU A 72 -1.76 10.48 2.82
N ARG A 73 -1.95 11.74 2.42
CA ARG A 73 -1.15 12.39 1.37
C ARG A 73 0.32 12.52 1.75
N MET A 74 0.62 12.85 3.00
CA MET A 74 2.00 12.94 3.49
C MET A 74 2.70 11.58 3.44
N GLU A 75 2.06 10.52 3.93
CA GLU A 75 2.65 9.18 3.93
C GLU A 75 2.82 8.64 2.49
N MET A 76 1.87 8.95 1.59
CA MET A 76 1.98 8.62 0.17
C MET A 76 3.12 9.40 -0.53
N ARG A 77 3.34 10.67 -0.17
CA ARG A 77 4.51 11.44 -0.65
C ARG A 77 5.81 10.85 -0.13
N ALA A 78 5.86 10.45 1.13
CA ALA A 78 7.02 9.78 1.71
C ALA A 78 7.31 8.45 1.01
N TRP A 79 6.29 7.64 0.71
CA TRP A 79 6.43 6.41 -0.08
C TRP A 79 7.01 6.67 -1.47
N LYS A 80 6.47 7.68 -2.18
CA LYS A 80 7.00 8.11 -3.48
C LYS A 80 8.48 8.51 -3.38
N ASN A 81 8.84 9.29 -2.37
CA ASN A 81 10.22 9.72 -2.17
C ASN A 81 11.14 8.56 -1.79
N MET A 82 10.68 7.61 -0.96
CA MET A 82 11.44 6.41 -0.59
C MET A 82 11.73 5.52 -1.81
N LYS A 83 10.83 5.48 -2.80
CA LYS A 83 11.07 4.83 -4.10
C LYS A 83 12.01 5.63 -5.00
N VAL A 84 11.90 6.97 -5.06
CA VAL A 84 12.77 7.83 -5.88
C VAL A 84 14.22 7.83 -5.36
N VAL A 85 14.40 7.95 -4.04
CA VAL A 85 15.71 7.89 -3.39
C VAL A 85 16.25 6.45 -3.37
N GLY A 86 15.36 5.46 -3.22
CA GLY A 86 15.68 4.03 -3.28
C GLY A 86 16.04 3.51 -4.68
N GLY A 87 15.79 4.26 -5.75
CA GLY A 87 16.25 3.92 -7.11
C GLY A 87 17.77 3.86 -7.24
N ILE A 88 18.52 4.53 -6.35
CA ILE A 88 19.98 4.41 -6.29
C ILE A 88 20.41 3.23 -5.39
N VAL A 89 19.61 2.82 -4.41
CA VAL A 89 20.00 1.82 -3.39
C VAL A 89 19.54 0.40 -3.74
N MET A 90 18.47 0.21 -4.53
CA MET A 90 17.99 -1.14 -4.84
C MET A 90 18.87 -1.93 -5.84
N LEU A 91 19.92 -1.31 -6.41
CA LEU A 91 20.93 -2.01 -7.24
C LEU A 91 22.02 -2.74 -6.42
N MET A 92 22.02 -2.64 -5.08
CA MET A 92 22.95 -3.39 -4.24
C MET A 92 22.21 -4.36 -3.32
N ARG A 93 21.76 -5.49 -3.88
CA ARG A 93 21.50 -6.71 -3.08
C ARG A 93 21.49 -7.98 -3.94
N THR A 94 22.60 -8.21 -4.64
CA THR A 94 23.05 -9.55 -5.04
C THR A 94 24.57 -9.60 -4.95
N SER A 95 25.08 -10.18 -3.88
CA SER A 95 26.40 -10.80 -3.76
C SER A 95 26.29 -11.92 -2.75
#